data_AF-A0A7K9YE26-F1
#
_entry.id   AF-A0A7K9YE26-F1
#
_cell.length_a   1.000
_cell.length_b   1.000
_cell.length_c   1.000
_cell.angle_alpha   90.00
_cell.angle_beta   90.00
_cell.angle_gamma   90.00
#
_symmetry.space_group_name_H-M   'P 1'
#
loop_
_entity.id
_entity.type
_entity.pdbx_description
1 polymer ?
#
loop_
_entity_poly.entity_id
_entity_poly.type
_entity_poly.pdbx_seq_one_letter_code
_entity_poly.pdbx_strand_id
1 'polypeptide(L)'
;TIGKKSIVLSSKTRKELVKQAKVTKEERRAQIDERHRYLISKLSDGIDLSEQQVEEDIISDDKFQLIEQFFAPNGLKKLLFFYQDVLKQTSNVSLKSDGPTNSFLQKKLFLTTGSTENFTGICAFFLRTSDKVITASNVCQEVNFGIFDCSNGNILQGLELFLSCIMIPALKSQQHWGAVKEGLENSQIQDFLYLVDRFVGTLSSSRQNIEDRIQLAKVDIDTYVSNLQNPSDYITAG
;
A
#
# COMPACT_ATOMS: atom_id res chain seq x y z
N THR A 1 -9.26 -34.35 17.90
CA THR A 1 -8.77 -34.10 16.53
C THR A 1 -9.93 -33.58 15.68
N ILE A 2 -10.07 -32.26 15.54
CA ILE A 2 -11.20 -31.64 14.83
C ILE A 2 -10.73 -31.36 13.40
N GLY A 3 -11.18 -32.19 12.45
CA GLY A 3 -10.81 -32.10 11.04
C GLY A 3 -11.37 -30.83 10.39
N LYS A 4 -10.47 -30.02 9.82
CA LYS A 4 -10.81 -28.93 8.90
C LYS A 4 -11.47 -29.53 7.65
N LYS A 5 -12.79 -29.40 7.52
CA LYS A 5 -13.52 -29.74 6.30
C LYS A 5 -13.14 -28.72 5.21
N SER A 6 -12.33 -29.15 4.24
CA SER A 6 -12.11 -28.43 2.99
C SER A 6 -13.43 -28.34 2.22
N ILE A 7 -13.95 -27.12 2.05
CA ILE A 7 -15.14 -26.86 1.24
C ILE A 7 -14.70 -26.92 -0.23
N VAL A 8 -14.83 -28.09 -0.85
CA VAL A 8 -14.63 -28.24 -2.29
C VAL A 8 -15.82 -27.62 -3.01
N LEU A 9 -15.66 -26.41 -3.57
CA LEU A 9 -16.70 -25.78 -4.39
C LEU A 9 -17.03 -26.65 -5.62
N SER A 10 -18.32 -26.88 -5.85
CA SER A 10 -18.83 -27.60 -7.02
C SER A 10 -18.41 -26.91 -8.34
N SER A 11 -18.19 -27.71 -9.39
CA SER A 11 -17.78 -27.22 -10.72
C SER A 11 -18.77 -26.23 -11.32
N LYS A 12 -20.07 -26.36 -11.00
CA LYS A 12 -21.12 -25.41 -11.40
C LYS A 12 -20.94 -24.06 -10.71
N THR A 13 -20.69 -24.05 -9.40
CA THR A 13 -20.46 -22.83 -8.61
C THR A 13 -19.23 -22.08 -9.09
N ARG A 14 -18.15 -22.78 -9.43
CA ARG A 14 -16.94 -22.13 -9.99
C ARG A 14 -17.19 -21.48 -11.34
N LYS A 15 -17.92 -22.15 -12.25
CA LYS A 15 -18.30 -21.58 -13.55
C LYS A 15 -19.16 -20.33 -13.38
N GLU A 16 -20.10 -20.36 -12.44
CA GLU A 16 -20.96 -19.20 -12.16
C GLU A 16 -20.16 -18.02 -11.59
N LEU A 17 -19.23 -18.26 -10.66
CA LEU A 17 -18.35 -17.22 -10.12
C LEU A 17 -17.48 -16.56 -11.21
N VAL A 18 -16.92 -17.36 -12.12
CA VAL A 18 -16.13 -16.83 -13.25
C VAL A 18 -17.02 -15.99 -14.17
N LYS A 19 -18.23 -16.44 -14.44
CA LYS A 19 -19.20 -15.70 -15.26
C LYS A 19 -19.58 -14.38 -14.60
N GLN A 20 -19.89 -14.37 -13.31
CA GLN A 20 -20.19 -13.17 -12.55
C GLN A 20 -19.02 -12.19 -12.55
N ALA A 21 -17.80 -12.66 -12.28
CA ALA A 21 -16.61 -11.83 -12.32
C ALA A 21 -16.41 -11.16 -13.70
N LYS A 22 -16.71 -11.87 -14.79
CA LYS A 22 -16.65 -11.31 -16.14
C LYS A 22 -17.72 -10.23 -16.37
N VAL A 23 -18.96 -10.48 -15.97
CA VAL A 23 -20.05 -9.50 -16.07
C VAL A 23 -19.73 -8.24 -15.27
N THR A 24 -19.30 -8.38 -14.02
CA THR A 24 -18.90 -7.25 -13.16
C THR A 24 -17.80 -6.40 -13.80
N LYS A 25 -16.80 -7.04 -14.43
CA LYS A 25 -15.75 -6.31 -15.15
C LYS A 25 -16.29 -5.53 -16.35
N GLU A 26 -17.18 -6.11 -17.14
CA GLU A 26 -17.80 -5.46 -18.29
C GLU A 26 -18.67 -4.26 -17.86
N GLU A 27 -19.45 -4.41 -16.78
CA GLU A 27 -20.24 -3.32 -16.19
C GLU A 27 -19.37 -2.17 -15.68
N ARG A 28 -18.26 -2.48 -14.99
CA ARG A 28 -17.30 -1.47 -14.51
C ARG A 28 -16.56 -0.80 -15.66
N ARG A 29 -16.21 -1.55 -16.71
CA ARG A 29 -15.60 -0.98 -17.91
C ARG A 29 -16.52 0.03 -18.60
N ALA A 30 -17.83 -0.21 -18.59
CA ALA A 30 -18.83 0.74 -19.09
C ALA A 30 -19.00 2.00 -18.22
N GLN A 31 -18.56 1.98 -16.94
CA GLN A 31 -18.59 3.13 -16.04
C GLN A 31 -17.36 4.05 -16.19
N ILE A 32 -16.31 3.59 -16.88
CA ILE A 32 -15.09 4.37 -17.08
C ILE A 32 -15.39 5.61 -17.93
N ASP A 33 -15.32 6.76 -17.29
CA ASP A 33 -15.44 8.08 -17.90
C ASP A 33 -14.11 8.86 -17.84
N GLU A 34 -14.10 10.12 -18.27
CA GLU A 34 -12.92 10.98 -18.27
C GLU A 34 -12.25 11.14 -16.90
N ARG A 35 -13.01 11.06 -15.80
CA ARG A 35 -12.45 11.14 -14.43
C ARG A 35 -11.60 9.91 -14.15
N HIS A 36 -12.10 8.74 -14.53
CA HIS A 36 -11.37 7.48 -14.40
C HIS A 36 -10.16 7.44 -15.33
N ARG A 37 -10.31 7.91 -16.58
CA ARG A 37 -9.21 8.01 -17.55
C ARG A 37 -8.09 8.89 -17.03
N TYR A 38 -8.40 9.99 -16.36
CA TYR A 38 -7.40 10.81 -15.68
C TYR A 38 -6.62 10.05 -14.61
N LEU A 39 -7.31 9.30 -13.72
CA LEU A 39 -6.64 8.47 -12.71
C LEU A 39 -5.77 7.39 -13.34
N ILE A 40 -6.28 6.70 -14.37
CA ILE A 40 -5.56 5.65 -15.11
C ILE A 40 -4.28 6.20 -15.73
N SER A 41 -4.37 7.33 -16.43
CA SER A 41 -3.23 7.98 -17.06
C SER A 41 -2.16 8.36 -16.03
N LYS A 42 -2.55 8.97 -14.90
CA LYS A 42 -1.60 9.32 -13.83
C LYS A 42 -0.94 8.11 -13.18
N LEU A 43 -1.70 7.03 -12.96
CA LEU A 43 -1.15 5.76 -12.45
C LEU A 43 -0.20 5.11 -13.46
N SER A 44 -0.56 5.14 -14.74
CA SER A 44 0.26 4.61 -15.85
C SER A 44 1.61 5.32 -15.90
N ASP A 45 1.61 6.65 -15.94
CA ASP A 45 2.83 7.48 -15.95
C ASP A 45 3.69 7.26 -14.70
N GLY A 46 3.03 7.15 -13.55
CA GLY A 46 3.72 7.15 -12.26
C GLY A 46 4.30 5.78 -11.86
N ILE A 47 3.64 4.68 -12.24
CA ILE A 47 4.04 3.32 -11.87
C ILE A 47 4.78 2.62 -13.01
N ASP A 48 4.83 3.23 -14.20
CA ASP A 48 5.42 2.66 -15.42
C ASP A 48 4.69 1.37 -15.87
N LEU A 49 3.37 1.47 -15.96
CA LEU A 49 2.48 0.43 -16.49
C LEU A 49 1.71 0.97 -17.68
N SER A 50 1.26 0.11 -18.61
CA SER A 50 0.37 0.57 -19.68
C SER A 50 -1.02 0.93 -19.12
N GLU A 51 -1.66 1.95 -19.69
CA GLU A 51 -3.04 2.32 -19.31
C GLU A 51 -4.01 1.13 -19.41
N GLN A 52 -3.80 0.23 -20.38
CA GLN A 52 -4.60 -0.99 -20.51
C GLN A 52 -4.45 -1.92 -19.30
N GLN A 53 -3.22 -2.09 -18.81
CA GLN A 53 -2.96 -2.92 -17.63
C GLN A 53 -3.54 -2.28 -16.37
N VAL A 54 -3.37 -0.96 -16.21
CA VAL A 54 -3.94 -0.21 -15.09
C VAL A 54 -5.47 -0.27 -15.07
N GLU A 55 -6.12 -0.07 -16.22
CA GLU A 55 -7.57 -0.20 -16.35
C GLU A 55 -8.03 -1.59 -15.94
N GLU A 56 -7.37 -2.65 -16.45
CA GLU A 56 -7.73 -4.03 -16.13
C GLU A 56 -7.57 -4.34 -14.64
N ASP A 57 -6.49 -3.86 -14.00
CA ASP A 57 -6.27 -4.02 -12.56
C ASP A 57 -7.34 -3.28 -11.73
N ILE A 58 -7.73 -2.06 -12.14
CA ILE A 58 -8.76 -1.27 -11.48
C ILE A 58 -10.15 -1.91 -11.58
N ILE A 59 -10.61 -2.27 -12.78
CA ILE A 59 -11.95 -2.85 -12.95
C ILE A 59 -12.07 -4.24 -12.30
N SER A 60 -10.94 -4.94 -12.16
CA SER A 60 -10.84 -6.23 -11.47
C SER A 60 -10.80 -6.11 -9.95
N ASP A 61 -10.64 -4.91 -9.39
CA ASP A 61 -10.45 -4.73 -7.95
C ASP A 61 -11.78 -4.78 -7.19
N ASP A 62 -11.84 -5.52 -6.08
CA ASP A 62 -13.06 -5.64 -5.28
C ASP A 62 -13.46 -4.30 -4.64
N LYS A 63 -12.51 -3.38 -4.43
CA LYS A 63 -12.72 -2.05 -3.85
C LYS A 63 -12.95 -0.96 -4.91
N PHE A 64 -13.26 -1.31 -6.17
CA PHE A 64 -13.53 -0.37 -7.26
C PHE A 64 -14.47 0.79 -6.87
N GLN A 65 -15.49 0.54 -6.04
CA GLN A 65 -16.44 1.56 -5.60
C GLN A 65 -15.83 2.71 -4.81
N LEU A 66 -14.62 2.56 -4.25
CA LEU A 66 -13.91 3.67 -3.59
C LEU A 66 -13.63 4.83 -4.55
N ILE A 67 -13.53 4.57 -5.86
CA ILE A 67 -13.31 5.60 -6.88
C ILE A 67 -14.52 6.53 -6.96
N GLU A 68 -15.73 5.99 -7.01
CA GLU A 68 -16.94 6.83 -7.02
C GLU A 68 -17.15 7.58 -5.70
N GLN A 69 -16.82 6.94 -4.57
CA GLN A 69 -16.84 7.63 -3.28
C GLN A 69 -15.82 8.77 -3.20
N PHE A 70 -14.69 8.65 -3.88
CA PHE A 70 -13.71 9.72 -4.00
C PHE A 70 -14.23 10.87 -4.87
N PHE A 71 -14.99 10.58 -5.93
CA PHE A 71 -15.57 11.60 -6.79
C PHE A 71 -16.80 12.30 -6.22
N ALA A 72 -17.51 11.67 -5.29
CA ALA A 72 -18.72 12.21 -4.69
C ALA A 72 -18.53 13.59 -4.01
N PRO A 73 -19.59 14.40 -3.87
CA PRO A 73 -19.56 15.58 -2.99
C PRO A 73 -19.31 15.16 -1.55
N ASN A 74 -18.44 15.88 -0.82
CA ASN A 74 -17.92 15.46 0.50
C ASN A 74 -17.34 14.02 0.48
N GLY A 75 -16.78 13.62 -0.65
CA GLY A 75 -16.23 12.29 -0.86
C GLY A 75 -14.93 12.02 -0.11
N LEU A 76 -14.34 10.86 -0.38
CA LEU A 76 -13.06 10.49 0.21
C LEU A 76 -11.98 11.53 -0.12
N LYS A 77 -11.23 11.96 0.90
CA LYS A 77 -10.13 12.92 0.73
C LYS A 77 -8.88 12.32 0.09
N LYS A 78 -8.78 10.99 0.16
CA LYS A 78 -7.66 10.22 -0.37
C LYS A 78 -8.17 8.95 -1.07
N LEU A 79 -7.49 8.57 -2.14
CA LEU A 79 -7.63 7.30 -2.81
C LEU A 79 -6.24 6.69 -2.94
N LEU A 80 -6.05 5.47 -2.46
CA LEU A 80 -4.74 4.83 -2.36
C LEU A 80 -4.67 3.57 -3.21
N PHE A 81 -3.55 3.41 -3.90
CA PHE A 81 -3.21 2.25 -4.71
C PHE A 81 -1.85 1.73 -4.29
N PHE A 82 -1.75 0.43 -4.06
CA PHE A 82 -0.46 -0.22 -3.87
C PHE A 82 -0.09 -0.98 -5.14
N TYR A 83 1.17 -0.86 -5.52
CA TYR A 83 1.82 -1.67 -6.53
C TYR A 83 3.01 -2.39 -5.91
N GLN A 84 2.81 -3.65 -5.58
CA GLN A 84 3.78 -4.46 -4.86
C GLN A 84 3.55 -5.95 -5.11
N ASP A 85 4.49 -6.77 -4.67
CA ASP A 85 4.36 -8.22 -4.75
C ASP A 85 3.24 -8.74 -3.85
N VAL A 86 2.33 -9.50 -4.44
CA VAL A 86 1.24 -10.19 -3.75
C VAL A 86 1.41 -11.69 -3.95
N LEU A 87 1.28 -12.46 -2.87
CA LEU A 87 1.27 -13.92 -2.94
C LEU A 87 0.02 -14.39 -3.68
N LYS A 88 0.19 -14.93 -4.88
CA LYS A 88 -0.88 -15.65 -5.57
C LYS A 88 -0.71 -17.14 -5.37
N GLN A 89 -1.78 -17.78 -4.93
CA GLN A 89 -1.89 -19.23 -4.98
C GLN A 89 -2.39 -19.61 -6.38
N THR A 90 -1.62 -20.43 -7.11
CA THR A 90 -2.14 -21.04 -8.34
C THR A 90 -3.29 -21.97 -7.95
N SER A 91 -4.52 -21.60 -8.29
CA SER A 91 -5.63 -22.56 -8.35
C SER A 91 -5.58 -23.36 -9.66
N ASN A 92 -4.38 -23.82 -10.05
CA ASN A 92 -4.24 -24.80 -11.10
C ASN A 92 -4.56 -26.16 -10.49
N VAL A 93 -5.86 -26.46 -10.38
CA VAL A 93 -6.35 -27.81 -10.18
C VAL A 93 -6.11 -28.57 -11.48
N SER A 94 -4.85 -28.94 -11.72
CA SER A 94 -4.53 -30.14 -12.47
C SER A 94 -4.79 -31.29 -11.50
N LEU A 95 -5.85 -32.05 -11.77
CA LEU A 95 -6.14 -33.33 -11.14
C LEU A 95 -4.96 -34.27 -11.41
N LYS A 96 -3.95 -34.26 -10.53
CA LYS A 96 -3.07 -35.37 -10.14
C LYS A 96 -1.84 -34.83 -9.40
N SER A 97 -1.55 -35.49 -8.27
CA SER A 97 -0.34 -35.43 -7.44
C SER A 97 -0.33 -34.42 -6.28
N ASP A 98 -0.10 -34.96 -5.09
CA ASP A 98 0.31 -34.31 -3.85
C ASP A 98 1.64 -33.55 -4.04
N GLY A 99 1.60 -32.40 -4.69
CA GLY A 99 2.71 -31.47 -4.81
C GLY A 99 2.50 -30.22 -3.93
N PRO A 100 3.58 -29.56 -3.46
CA PRO A 100 3.45 -28.35 -2.69
C PRO A 100 2.70 -27.30 -3.53
N THR A 101 1.69 -26.65 -2.93
CA THR A 101 1.04 -25.48 -3.52
C THR A 101 2.11 -24.42 -3.81
N ASN A 102 2.52 -24.30 -5.06
CA ASN A 102 3.48 -23.30 -5.50
C ASN A 102 2.79 -21.92 -5.46
N SER A 103 2.90 -21.23 -4.33
CA SER A 103 2.63 -19.79 -4.29
C SER A 103 3.79 -19.05 -4.94
N PHE A 104 3.49 -18.15 -5.86
CA PHE A 104 4.48 -17.26 -6.46
C PHE A 104 4.12 -15.81 -6.14
N LEU A 105 5.14 -14.96 -6.09
CA LEU A 105 4.98 -13.52 -5.94
C LEU A 105 4.68 -12.91 -7.30
N GLN A 106 3.66 -12.06 -7.36
CA GLN A 106 3.35 -11.29 -8.56
C GLN A 106 3.12 -9.84 -8.16
N LYS A 107 3.82 -8.91 -8.82
CA LYS A 107 3.51 -7.49 -8.76
C LYS A 107 2.08 -7.25 -9.22
N LYS A 108 1.28 -6.59 -8.39
CA LYS A 108 -0.12 -6.28 -8.68
C LYS A 108 -0.43 -4.85 -8.24
N LEU A 109 -1.16 -4.12 -9.07
CA LEU A 109 -1.80 -2.86 -8.71
C LEU A 109 -3.17 -3.15 -8.08
N PHE A 110 -3.46 -2.59 -6.90
CA PHE A 110 -4.75 -2.77 -6.24
C PHE A 110 -5.11 -1.59 -5.34
N LEU A 111 -6.41 -1.39 -5.11
CA LEU A 111 -6.91 -0.35 -4.21
C LEU A 111 -6.81 -0.79 -2.74
N THR A 112 -6.48 0.15 -1.86
CA THR A 112 -6.38 -0.10 -0.42
C THR A 112 -6.92 1.07 0.40
N THR A 113 -7.34 0.79 1.63
CA THR A 113 -7.63 1.81 2.65
C THR A 113 -6.38 2.16 3.48
N GLY A 114 -5.30 1.39 3.35
CA GLY A 114 -4.05 1.52 4.09
C GLY A 114 -4.09 0.95 5.52
N SER A 115 -5.16 0.22 5.88
CA SER A 115 -5.37 -0.25 7.26
C SER A 115 -5.02 -1.71 7.50
N THR A 116 -5.03 -2.54 6.46
CA THR A 116 -4.98 -4.01 6.58
C THR A 116 -3.81 -4.66 5.87
N GLU A 117 -3.31 -4.02 4.82
CA GLU A 117 -2.24 -4.55 3.97
C GLU A 117 -0.88 -4.01 4.40
N ASN A 118 0.12 -4.90 4.51
CA ASN A 118 1.51 -4.50 4.66
C ASN A 118 1.96 -3.76 3.39
N PHE A 119 2.72 -2.68 3.55
CA PHE A 119 3.19 -1.87 2.44
C PHE A 119 4.69 -2.05 2.21
N THR A 120 5.06 -2.54 1.03
CA THR A 120 6.47 -2.89 0.70
C THR A 120 6.92 -2.46 -0.69
N GLY A 121 6.03 -1.91 -1.52
CA GLY A 121 6.36 -1.47 -2.88
C GLY A 121 6.08 0.00 -3.08
N ILE A 122 5.31 0.32 -4.13
CA ILE A 122 4.95 1.68 -4.49
C ILE A 122 3.53 1.98 -4.01
N CYS A 123 3.36 3.11 -3.32
CA CYS A 123 2.07 3.68 -2.99
C CYS A 123 1.81 4.86 -3.90
N ALA A 124 0.83 4.72 -4.79
CA ALA A 124 0.31 5.80 -5.59
C ALA A 124 -0.98 6.32 -4.95
N PHE A 125 -1.10 7.63 -4.80
CA PHE A 125 -2.21 8.23 -4.09
C PHE A 125 -2.76 9.45 -4.79
N PHE A 126 -4.07 9.61 -4.69
CA PHE A 126 -4.77 10.80 -5.14
C PHE A 126 -5.34 11.52 -3.93
N LEU A 127 -5.10 12.84 -3.85
CA LEU A 127 -5.61 13.70 -2.79
C LEU A 127 -6.49 14.79 -3.38
N ARG A 128 -7.58 15.09 -2.69
CA ARG A 128 -8.40 16.27 -2.97
C ARG A 128 -8.52 17.10 -1.71
N THR A 129 -8.34 18.41 -1.85
CA THR A 129 -8.38 19.36 -0.74
C THR A 129 -9.77 19.93 -0.51
N SER A 130 -10.62 19.97 -1.56
CA SER A 130 -11.99 20.50 -1.48
C SER A 130 -13.04 19.41 -1.23
N ASP A 131 -14.25 19.84 -0.86
CA ASP A 131 -15.46 19.00 -0.71
C ASP A 131 -16.36 19.00 -1.95
N LYS A 132 -15.97 19.69 -3.03
CA LYS A 132 -16.74 19.76 -4.27
C LYS A 132 -16.82 18.41 -4.98
N VAL A 133 -17.92 18.10 -5.64
CA VAL A 133 -17.98 16.92 -6.52
C VAL A 133 -16.87 16.97 -7.57
N ILE A 134 -16.21 15.84 -7.82
CA ILE A 134 -15.21 15.71 -8.90
C ILE A 134 -15.95 15.37 -10.19
N THR A 135 -15.78 16.24 -11.17
CA THR A 135 -16.36 16.16 -12.51
C THR A 135 -15.26 15.99 -13.55
N ALA A 136 -15.62 15.55 -14.75
CA ALA A 136 -14.68 15.47 -15.87
C ALA A 136 -13.97 16.82 -16.15
N SER A 137 -14.66 17.94 -15.91
CA SER A 137 -14.12 19.29 -16.15
C SER A 137 -13.17 19.80 -15.06
N ASN A 138 -13.23 19.27 -13.83
CA ASN A 138 -12.43 19.78 -12.71
C ASN A 138 -11.38 18.80 -12.18
N VAL A 139 -11.39 17.53 -12.62
CA VAL A 139 -10.54 16.47 -12.07
C VAL A 139 -9.05 16.86 -12.05
N CYS A 140 -8.54 17.47 -13.12
CA CYS A 140 -7.15 17.90 -13.21
C CYS A 140 -6.77 19.02 -12.22
N GLN A 141 -7.75 19.81 -11.76
CA GLN A 141 -7.53 20.93 -10.85
C GLN A 141 -7.77 20.53 -9.38
N GLU A 142 -8.76 19.68 -9.14
CA GLU A 142 -9.20 19.30 -7.80
C GLU A 142 -8.45 18.07 -7.26
N VAL A 143 -7.83 17.27 -8.14
CA VAL A 143 -7.16 16.02 -7.77
C VAL A 143 -5.64 16.12 -7.97
N ASN A 144 -4.94 16.02 -6.85
CA ASN A 144 -3.48 15.95 -6.79
C ASN A 144 -3.05 14.49 -6.80
N PHE A 145 -2.03 14.17 -7.60
CA PHE A 145 -1.43 12.85 -7.65
C PHE A 145 -0.05 12.86 -7.00
N GLY A 146 0.27 11.81 -6.24
CA GLY A 146 1.58 11.63 -5.65
C GLY A 146 1.97 10.16 -5.60
N ILE A 147 3.28 9.94 -5.55
CA ILE A 147 3.88 8.62 -5.41
C ILE A 147 4.79 8.62 -4.20
N PHE A 148 4.76 7.48 -3.51
CA PHE A 148 5.60 7.18 -2.38
C PHE A 148 6.18 5.78 -2.57
N ASP A 149 7.46 5.70 -2.90
CA ASP A 149 8.15 4.44 -3.22
C ASP A 149 8.96 3.94 -2.02
N CYS A 150 8.65 2.72 -1.59
CA CYS A 150 9.36 2.01 -0.53
C CYS A 150 10.09 0.75 -1.02
N SER A 151 10.18 0.54 -2.34
CA SER A 151 10.70 -0.71 -2.92
C SER A 151 12.17 -0.99 -2.55
N ASN A 152 12.96 0.06 -2.30
CA ASN A 152 14.39 -0.03 -1.99
C ASN A 152 14.70 0.12 -0.49
N GLY A 153 13.71 -0.03 0.38
CA GLY A 153 13.87 0.25 1.80
C GLY A 153 12.67 -0.11 2.64
N ASN A 154 12.54 0.58 3.77
CA ASN A 154 11.34 0.53 4.60
C ASN A 154 10.56 1.85 4.48
N ILE A 155 9.34 1.86 5.03
CA ILE A 155 8.47 3.05 5.03
C ILE A 155 9.12 4.29 5.65
N LEU A 156 9.98 4.12 6.65
CA LEU A 156 10.67 5.24 7.30
C LEU A 156 11.71 5.85 6.36
N GLN A 157 12.44 5.04 5.62
CA GLN A 157 13.39 5.50 4.61
C GLN A 157 12.69 6.24 3.47
N GLY A 158 11.57 5.70 2.97
CA GLY A 158 10.76 6.37 1.96
C GLY A 158 10.26 7.74 2.44
N LEU A 159 9.84 7.82 3.71
CA LEU A 159 9.34 9.06 4.32
C LEU A 159 10.46 10.08 4.55
N GLU A 160 11.63 9.61 4.99
CA GLU A 160 12.84 10.41 5.13
C GLU A 160 13.23 11.04 3.79
N LEU A 161 13.27 10.26 2.71
CA LEU A 161 13.60 10.73 1.37
C LEU A 161 12.56 11.72 0.85
N PHE A 162 11.27 11.40 0.98
CA PHE A 162 10.18 12.27 0.54
C PHE A 162 10.22 13.64 1.24
N LEU A 163 10.42 13.64 2.56
CA LEU A 163 10.46 14.89 3.32
C LEU A 163 11.74 15.69 3.04
N SER A 164 12.91 15.04 3.05
CA SER A 164 14.20 15.70 2.86
C SER A 164 14.43 16.20 1.44
N CYS A 165 14.09 15.41 0.42
CA CYS A 165 14.41 15.73 -0.97
C CYS A 165 13.31 16.53 -1.67
N ILE A 166 12.05 16.41 -1.24
CA ILE A 166 10.90 17.01 -1.95
C ILE A 166 10.24 18.07 -1.08
N MET A 167 9.70 17.69 0.08
CA MET A 167 8.84 18.60 0.85
C MET A 167 9.59 19.77 1.49
N ILE A 168 10.71 19.52 2.16
CA ILE A 168 11.49 20.59 2.82
C ILE A 168 12.00 21.61 1.80
N PRO A 169 12.63 21.21 0.67
CA PRO A 169 13.02 22.15 -0.37
C PRO A 169 11.83 22.93 -0.93
N ALA A 170 10.70 22.27 -1.19
CA ALA A 170 9.49 22.93 -1.67
C ALA A 170 8.98 23.99 -0.69
N LEU A 171 8.90 23.65 0.60
CA LEU A 171 8.51 24.57 1.67
C LEU A 171 9.49 25.75 1.79
N LYS A 172 10.80 25.49 1.74
CA LYS A 172 11.83 26.56 1.78
C LYS A 172 11.80 27.46 0.54
N SER A 173 11.34 26.96 -0.61
CA SER A 173 11.19 27.77 -1.82
C SER A 173 9.89 28.58 -1.87
N GLN A 174 8.96 28.32 -0.96
CA GLN A 174 7.63 28.93 -0.95
C GLN A 174 7.71 30.44 -0.71
N GLN A 175 7.18 31.21 -1.66
CA GLN A 175 7.15 32.67 -1.60
C GLN A 175 5.88 33.19 -0.91
N HIS A 176 4.81 32.39 -0.85
CA HIS A 176 3.53 32.80 -0.25
C HIS A 176 3.12 31.85 0.87
N TRP A 177 3.13 32.39 2.09
CA TRP A 177 2.72 31.67 3.31
C TRP A 177 1.32 32.07 3.76
N GLY A 178 0.43 32.36 2.80
CA GLY A 178 -0.94 32.76 3.04
C GLY A 178 -1.05 34.09 3.78
N ALA A 179 -1.59 34.07 4.99
CA ALA A 179 -1.78 35.29 5.79
C ALA A 179 -0.47 35.90 6.32
N VAL A 180 0.61 35.12 6.38
CA VAL A 180 1.91 35.58 6.88
C VAL A 180 2.70 36.20 5.73
N LYS A 181 2.61 37.53 5.62
CA LYS A 181 3.20 38.31 4.51
C LYS A 181 4.74 38.37 4.56
N GLU A 182 5.30 38.26 5.76
CA GLU A 182 6.75 38.25 6.01
C GLU A 182 7.43 36.99 5.47
N GLY A 183 6.67 35.93 5.19
CA GLY A 183 7.19 34.67 4.64
C GLY A 183 8.33 34.11 5.48
N LEU A 184 9.46 33.79 4.84
CA LEU A 184 10.62 33.22 5.53
C LEU A 184 11.26 34.17 6.56
N GLU A 185 11.02 35.48 6.52
CA GLU A 185 11.55 36.39 7.54
C GLU A 185 10.77 36.27 8.87
N ASN A 186 9.60 35.62 8.85
CA ASN A 186 8.81 35.41 10.04
C ASN A 186 9.40 34.30 10.92
N SER A 187 9.63 34.59 12.20
CA SER A 187 10.23 33.64 13.14
C SER A 187 9.40 32.35 13.31
N GLN A 188 8.06 32.43 13.24
CA GLN A 188 7.21 31.25 13.38
C GLN A 188 7.33 30.30 12.18
N ILE A 189 7.56 30.85 10.97
CA ILE A 189 7.82 30.04 9.77
C ILE A 189 9.19 29.38 9.87
N GLN A 190 10.21 30.11 10.34
CA GLN A 190 11.54 29.54 10.57
C GLN A 190 11.50 28.43 11.62
N ASP A 191 10.80 28.64 12.74
CA ASP A 191 10.61 27.63 13.79
C ASP A 191 9.88 26.40 13.24
N PHE A 192 8.83 26.59 12.43
CA PHE A 192 8.12 25.49 11.78
C PHE A 192 9.05 24.68 10.87
N LEU A 193 9.80 25.34 9.99
CA LEU A 193 10.76 24.67 9.09
C LEU A 193 11.83 23.92 9.88
N TYR A 194 12.33 24.51 10.96
CA TYR A 194 13.27 23.86 11.88
C TYR A 194 12.65 22.61 12.52
N LEU A 195 11.39 22.66 12.97
CA LEU A 195 10.70 21.49 13.53
C LEU A 195 10.51 20.37 12.49
N VAL A 196 10.21 20.71 11.24
CA VAL A 196 10.10 19.73 10.15
C VAL A 196 11.46 19.09 9.86
N ASP A 197 12.53 19.88 9.81
CA ASP A 197 13.90 19.38 9.61
C ASP A 197 14.34 18.47 10.77
N ARG A 198 14.08 18.89 12.02
CA ARG A 198 14.33 18.09 13.23
C ARG A 198 13.53 16.79 13.24
N PHE A 199 12.30 16.81 12.75
CA PHE A 199 11.48 15.60 12.61
C PHE A 199 12.13 14.59 11.65
N VAL A 200 12.63 15.05 10.49
CA VAL A 200 13.36 14.19 9.55
C VAL A 200 14.64 13.64 10.18
N GLY A 201 15.40 14.46 10.91
CA GLY A 201 16.58 13.99 11.64
C GLY A 201 16.24 12.90 12.67
N THR A 202 15.15 13.09 13.42
CA THR A 202 14.66 12.10 14.40
C THR A 202 14.23 10.79 13.72
N LEU A 203 13.59 10.88 12.56
CA LEU A 203 13.19 9.74 11.75
C LEU A 203 14.42 8.95 11.27
N SER A 204 15.46 9.65 10.80
CA SER A 204 16.72 9.05 10.35
C SER A 204 17.41 8.27 11.48
N SER A 205 17.55 8.88 12.67
CA SER A 205 18.09 8.19 13.84
C SER A 205 17.23 7.00 14.27
N SER A 206 15.91 7.13 14.22
CA SER A 206 15.00 6.02 14.57
C SER A 206 15.14 4.84 13.59
N ARG A 207 15.32 5.13 12.30
CA ARG A 207 15.57 4.11 11.27
C ARG A 207 16.88 3.37 11.53
N GLN A 208 17.99 4.09 11.76
CA GLN A 208 19.30 3.49 12.09
C GLN A 208 19.19 2.57 13.32
N ASN A 209 18.56 3.05 14.39
CA ASN A 209 18.34 2.26 15.61
C ASN A 209 17.48 0.99 15.39
N ILE A 210 16.61 0.97 14.38
CA ILE A 210 15.81 -0.22 14.02
C ILE A 210 16.63 -1.20 13.17
N GLU A 211 17.43 -0.69 12.24
CA GLU A 211 18.30 -1.49 11.38
C GLU A 211 19.43 -2.17 12.18
N ASP A 212 19.96 -1.51 13.21
CA ASP A 212 21.01 -2.03 14.10
C ASP A 212 20.49 -3.06 15.14
N ARG A 213 19.23 -3.50 15.04
CA ARG A 213 18.66 -4.47 15.99
C ARG A 213 19.29 -5.86 15.82
N ILE A 214 19.97 -6.31 16.87
CA ILE A 214 20.30 -7.72 17.09
C ILE A 214 18.99 -8.48 17.32
N GLN A 215 18.60 -9.34 16.39
CA GLN A 215 17.52 -10.29 16.62
C GLN A 215 18.07 -11.43 17.49
N LEU A 216 17.61 -11.51 18.74
CA LEU A 216 17.90 -12.66 19.59
C LEU A 216 17.25 -13.91 18.97
N ALA A 217 18.06 -14.94 18.71
CA ALA A 217 17.56 -16.20 18.19
C ALA A 217 16.52 -16.80 19.15
N LYS A 218 15.42 -17.31 18.60
CA LYS A 218 14.45 -18.07 19.39
C LYS A 218 15.13 -19.35 19.85
N VAL A 219 15.40 -19.47 21.14
CA VAL A 219 15.92 -20.70 21.74
C VAL A 219 14.85 -21.77 21.59
N ASP A 220 15.19 -22.87 20.92
CA ASP A 220 14.33 -24.04 20.86
C ASP A 220 14.37 -24.77 22.21
N ILE A 221 13.50 -24.34 23.12
CA ILE A 221 13.40 -24.86 24.49
C ILE A 221 13.20 -26.39 24.47
N ASP A 222 12.50 -26.93 23.47
CA ASP A 222 12.21 -28.37 23.38
C ASP A 222 13.51 -29.17 23.20
N THR A 223 14.51 -28.65 22.48
CA THR A 223 15.82 -29.30 22.33
C THR A 223 16.63 -29.30 23.63
N TYR A 224 16.44 -28.31 24.51
CA TYR A 224 17.16 -28.24 25.79
C TYR A 224 16.45 -28.95 26.94
N VAL A 225 15.11 -28.97 26.93
CA VAL A 225 14.29 -29.55 28.00
C VAL A 225 14.03 -31.04 27.78
N SER A 226 14.00 -31.52 26.53
CA SER A 226 13.80 -32.95 26.24
C SER A 226 14.91 -33.87 26.76
N ASN A 227 16.09 -33.29 27.05
CA ASN A 227 17.24 -34.00 27.61
C ASN A 227 17.23 -34.07 29.16
N LEU A 228 16.27 -33.43 29.83
CA LEU A 228 16.13 -33.44 31.29
C LEU A 228 15.02 -34.42 31.71
N GLN A 229 15.37 -35.71 31.79
CA GLN A 229 14.38 -36.78 32.04
C GLN A 229 14.28 -37.20 33.50
N ASN A 230 15.31 -36.93 34.31
CA ASN A 230 15.34 -37.32 35.72
C ASN A 230 15.78 -36.16 36.65
N PRO A 231 15.49 -36.22 37.96
CA PRO A 231 15.81 -35.13 38.90
C PRO A 231 17.30 -34.76 38.98
N SER A 232 18.22 -35.71 38.73
CA SER A 232 19.67 -35.46 38.72
C SER A 232 20.14 -34.64 37.52
N ASP A 233 19.41 -34.67 36.40
CA ASP A 233 19.75 -33.90 35.20
C ASP A 233 19.62 -32.38 35.45
N TYR A 234 18.68 -31.97 36.31
CA TYR A 234 18.48 -30.56 36.70
C TYR A 234 19.60 -30.00 37.57
N ILE A 235 20.34 -30.86 38.28
CA ILE A 235 21.46 -30.45 39.15
C ILE A 235 22.72 -30.19 38.31
N THR A 236 22.85 -30.82 37.15
CA THR A 236 24.03 -30.73 36.28
C THR A 236 23.90 -29.62 35.22
N ALA A 237 22.69 -29.14 34.95
CA ALA A 237 22.39 -28.11 33.95
C ALA A 237 22.42 -26.66 34.47
N GLY A 238 22.82 -26.45 35.74
CA GLY A 238 22.91 -25.14 36.40
C GLY A 238 24.28 -24.48 36.30
#